data_AF-A0A186QIG0-F1
#
_entry.id   AF-A0A186QIG0-F1
#
_cell.length_a   1.000
_cell.length_b   1.000
_cell.length_c   1.000
_cell.angle_alpha   90.00
_cell.angle_beta   90.00
_cell.angle_gamma   90.00
#
_symmetry.space_group_name_H-M   'P 1'
#
loop_
_entity.id
_entity.type
_entity.pdbx_description
1 polymer ?
#
loop_
_entity_poly.entity_id
_entity_poly.type
_entity_poly.pdbx_seq_one_letter_code
_entity_poly.pdbx_strand_id
1 'polypeptide(L)' 'MSDLLEIEPDEIDVKTSFARYGLDSSAAVMLTGDLESWLGQEIEPTIMYDYPTIADLAAHLSHSN' A
#
# COMPACT_ATOMS: atom_id res chain seq x y z
N MET A 1 -6.65 -28.24 1.06
CA MET A 1 -5.43 -27.72 0.40
C MET A 1 -5.69 -26.26 0.05
N SER A 2 -5.98 -25.44 1.06
CA SER A 2 -6.57 -24.11 0.86
C SER A 2 -6.42 -23.25 2.13
N ASP A 3 -5.28 -23.35 2.80
CA ASP A 3 -4.92 -22.48 3.92
C ASP A 3 -3.63 -21.78 3.47
N LEU A 4 -3.78 -20.88 2.49
CA LEU A 4 -2.73 -19.99 2.06
C LEU A 4 -3.20 -18.58 2.45
N LEU A 5 -2.42 -17.94 3.33
CA LEU A 5 -2.59 -16.62 3.96
C LEU A 5 -3.32 -16.61 5.32
N GLU A 6 -2.59 -17.00 6.39
CA GLU A 6 -2.86 -16.61 7.79
C GLU A 6 -2.46 -15.14 8.06
N ILE A 7 -2.78 -14.21 7.15
CA ILE A 7 -2.73 -12.79 7.49
C ILE A 7 -4.11 -12.24 7.19
N GLU A 8 -4.92 -12.16 8.25
CA GLU A 8 -6.21 -11.50 8.19
C GLU A 8 -5.97 -10.03 7.80
N PRO A 9 -6.66 -9.48 6.78
CA PRO A 9 -6.51 -8.08 6.39
C PRO A 9 -6.89 -7.10 7.52
N ASP A 10 -7.51 -7.59 8.59
CA ASP A 10 -7.87 -6.84 9.80
C ASP A 10 -6.67 -6.53 10.71
N GLU A 11 -5.55 -7.27 10.58
CA GLU A 11 -4.31 -6.98 11.32
C GLU A 11 -3.42 -5.93 10.63
N ILE A 12 -3.79 -5.50 9.42
CA ILE A 12 -3.06 -4.45 8.70
C ILE A 12 -3.50 -3.09 9.26
N ASP A 13 -2.85 -2.67 10.33
CA ASP A 13 -2.95 -1.31 10.87
C ASP A 13 -2.47 -0.28 9.82
N VAL A 14 -3.43 0.41 9.21
CA VAL A 14 -3.21 1.41 8.15
C VAL A 14 -2.44 2.64 8.61
N LYS A 15 -2.29 2.84 9.92
CA LYS A 15 -1.52 3.94 10.54
C LYS A 15 -0.05 3.56 10.74
N THR A 16 0.26 2.29 10.60
CA THR A 16 1.63 1.80 10.73
C THR A 16 2.36 2.03 9.42
N SER A 17 3.61 2.44 9.54
CA SER A 17 4.41 2.73 8.35
C SER A 17 4.77 1.47 7.59
N PHE A 18 4.86 1.58 6.26
CA PHE A 18 5.30 0.50 5.38
C PHE A 18 6.65 -0.08 5.85
N ALA A 19 7.57 0.77 6.30
CA ALA A 19 8.84 0.35 6.86
C ALA A 19 8.71 -0.53 8.13
N ARG A 20 7.70 -0.30 8.98
CA ARG A 20 7.49 -1.12 10.18
C ARG A 20 6.92 -2.50 9.83
N TYR A 21 6.20 -2.60 8.72
CA TYR A 21 5.76 -3.89 8.16
C TYR A 21 6.87 -4.66 7.43
N GLY A 22 8.07 -4.08 7.31
CA GLY A 22 9.13 -4.67 6.48
C GLY A 22 8.79 -4.64 5.00
N LEU A 23 7.91 -3.72 4.57
CA LEU A 23 7.65 -3.49 3.15
C LEU A 23 8.87 -2.79 2.55
N ASP A 24 9.76 -3.60 1.99
CA ASP A 24 10.92 -3.15 1.22
C ASP A 24 10.50 -2.53 -0.13
N SER A 25 11.47 -1.89 -0.80
CA SER A 25 11.27 -1.19 -2.08
C SER A 25 10.56 -2.03 -3.16
N SER A 26 10.82 -3.33 -3.23
CA SER A 26 10.14 -4.22 -4.19
C SER A 26 8.66 -4.42 -3.87
N ALA A 27 8.31 -4.51 -2.59
CA ALA A 27 6.92 -4.66 -2.17
C ALA A 27 6.16 -3.33 -2.35
N ALA A 28 6.84 -2.20 -2.16
CA ALA A 28 6.33 -0.88 -2.49
C ALA A 28 5.96 -0.78 -3.97
N VAL A 29 6.85 -1.16 -4.88
CA VAL A 29 6.61 -1.13 -6.33
C VAL A 29 5.46 -2.05 -6.75
N MET A 30 5.32 -3.22 -6.12
CA MET A 30 4.16 -4.09 -6.39
C MET A 30 2.85 -3.46 -5.92
N LEU A 31 2.82 -2.89 -4.71
CA LEU A 31 1.64 -2.21 -4.16
C LEU A 31 1.24 -1.00 -5.00
N THR A 32 2.19 -0.15 -5.40
CA THR A 32 1.88 0.96 -6.31
C THR A 32 1.38 0.43 -7.63
N GLY A 33 2.02 -0.56 -8.25
CA GLY A 33 1.58 -1.13 -9.53
C GLY A 33 0.17 -1.72 -9.50
N ASP A 34 -0.20 -2.40 -8.41
CA ASP A 34 -1.57 -2.88 -8.21
C ASP A 34 -2.56 -1.72 -8.09
N LEU A 35 -2.23 -0.70 -7.30
CA LEU A 35 -3.05 0.51 -7.14
C LEU A 35 -3.15 1.30 -8.45
N GLU A 36 -2.07 1.42 -9.22
CA GLU A 36 -2.06 2.05 -10.53
C GLU A 36 -3.03 1.35 -11.48
N SER A 37 -3.01 0.01 -11.49
CA SER A 37 -3.95 -0.76 -12.31
C SER A 37 -5.39 -0.67 -11.81
N TRP A 38 -5.60 -0.55 -10.50
CA TRP A 38 -6.94 -0.47 -9.90
C TRP A 38 -7.59 0.89 -10.11
N LEU A 39 -6.82 1.96 -9.88
CA LEU A 39 -7.28 3.33 -10.04
C LEU A 39 -7.14 3.85 -11.48
N GLY A 40 -6.35 3.18 -12.32
CA GLY A 40 -6.06 3.61 -13.69
C GLY A 40 -5.22 4.88 -13.76
N GLN A 41 -4.43 5.17 -12.73
CA GLN A 41 -3.56 6.34 -12.64
C GLN A 41 -2.11 5.92 -12.40
N GLU A 42 -1.15 6.71 -12.83
CA GLU A 42 0.27 6.45 -12.57
C GLU A 42 0.63 6.95 -11.16
N ILE A 43 1.20 6.09 -10.32
CA ILE A 43 1.55 6.31 -8.92
C ILE A 43 3.03 5.99 -8.78
N GLU A 44 3.83 7.02 -8.55
CA GLU A 44 5.25 6.81 -8.34
C GLU A 44 5.51 6.13 -6.98
N PRO A 45 6.38 5.11 -6.90
CA PRO A 45 6.72 4.45 -5.63
C PRO A 45 7.43 5.38 -4.63
N THR A 46 7.94 6.52 -5.10
CA THR A 46 8.44 7.62 -4.25
C THR A 46 7.36 8.20 -3.33
N ILE A 47 6.07 8.05 -3.69
CA ILE A 47 4.94 8.46 -2.85
C ILE A 47 4.96 7.75 -1.50
N MET A 48 5.51 6.54 -1.38
CA MET A 48 5.62 5.85 -0.08
C MET A 48 6.65 6.48 0.87
N TYR A 49 7.56 7.30 0.35
CA TYR A 49 8.47 8.11 1.18
C TYR A 49 7.77 9.38 1.68
N ASP A 50 6.91 9.97 0.85
CA ASP A 50 6.11 11.16 1.21
C ASP A 50 4.95 10.78 2.14
N TYR A 51 4.36 9.61 1.88
CA TYR A 51 3.20 9.02 2.57
C TYR A 51 3.58 7.65 3.12
N PRO A 52 4.28 7.58 4.27
CA PRO A 52 4.83 6.34 4.80
C PRO A 52 3.77 5.39 5.34
N THR A 53 2.47 5.72 5.31
CA THR A 53 1.38 4.92 5.86
C THR A 53 0.28 4.68 4.82
N ILE A 54 -0.41 3.55 4.94
CA ILE A 54 -1.54 3.20 4.05
C ILE A 54 -2.66 4.23 4.18
N ALA A 55 -2.90 4.76 5.39
CA ALA A 55 -3.92 5.77 5.62
C ALA A 55 -3.65 7.06 4.84
N ASP A 56 -2.40 7.53 4.80
CA ASP A 56 -2.04 8.77 4.09
C ASP A 56 -2.08 8.56 2.57
N LEU A 57 -1.56 7.42 2.10
CA LEU A 57 -1.68 7.01 0.70
C LEU A 57 -3.16 6.91 0.27
N ALA A 58 -4.00 6.23 1.06
CA ALA A 58 -5.42 6.06 0.78
C ALA A 58 -6.18 7.40 0.84
N ALA A 59 -5.81 8.30 1.77
CA ALA A 59 -6.38 9.63 1.83
C ALA A 59 -6.03 10.44 0.58
N HIS A 60 -4.77 10.38 0.12
CA HIS A 60 -4.33 11.03 -1.11
C HIS A 60 -5.09 10.49 -2.33
N LEU A 61 -5.19 9.16 -2.45
CA LEU A 61 -5.90 8.51 -3.55
C LEU A 61 -7.42 8.77 -3.50
N SER A 62 -8.02 8.82 -2.31
CA SER A 62 -9.46 9.10 -2.14
C SER A 62 -9.82 10.57 -2.43
N HIS A 63 -8.85 11.49 -2.35
CA HIS A 63 -9.09 12.91 -2.62
C HIS A 63 -9.01 13.26 -4.12
N SER A 64 -8.59 12.31 -4.96
CA SER A 64 -8.48 12.47 -6.43
C SER A 64 -9.78 12.13 -7.18
N ASN A 65 -10.94 12.19 -6.51
CA ASN A 65 -12.28 11.91 -7.05
C ASN A 65 -13.20 13.14 -6.97
#